data_AF-A0A7V2U160-F1
#
_entry.id   AF-A0A7V2U160-F1
#
_cell.length_a   1.000
_cell.length_b   1.000
_cell.length_c   1.000
_cell.angle_alpha   90.00
_cell.angle_beta   90.00
_cell.angle_gamma   90.00
#
_symmetry.space_group_name_H-M   'P 1'
#
loop_
_entity.id
_entity.type
_entity.pdbx_description
1 polymer ?
#
loop_
_entity_poly.entity_id
_entity_poly.type
_entity_poly.pdbx_seq_one_letter_code
_entity_poly.pdbx_strand_id
1 'polypeptide(L)'
;MAELPLVAVPHPVGGLRREEVERKADRALEDVLRALRQGGQPAGDGGRADGGGKKTLRAKSLFAPATAGSSADEGEERVVVADNPETIFQLFLARGWTDGLPFTPPLEDRVARMLAYTDRDPREVVALLPPRWGEATSEKIAVNAVMAGAKLGVRSGSGEPCPMPS
;
A
#
# COMPACT_ATOMS: atom_id res chain seq x y z
N MET A 1 10.33 33.43 -21.86
CA MET A 1 10.06 32.47 -20.76
C MET A 1 10.95 31.28 -21.06
N ALA A 2 11.92 30.94 -20.19
CA ALA A 2 12.82 29.81 -20.46
C ALA A 2 12.04 28.50 -20.26
N GLU A 3 11.97 27.65 -21.29
CA GLU A 3 11.33 26.35 -21.20
C GLU A 3 12.15 25.43 -20.29
N LEU A 4 11.49 24.85 -19.28
CA LEU A 4 12.11 23.89 -18.38
C LEU A 4 12.43 22.59 -19.14
N PRO A 5 13.67 22.08 -19.08
CA PRO A 5 14.00 20.79 -19.66
C PRO A 5 13.25 19.67 -18.91
N LEU A 6 12.38 18.95 -19.63
CA LEU A 6 11.62 17.82 -19.10
C LEU A 6 12.20 16.49 -19.59
N VAL A 7 12.33 15.53 -18.69
CA VAL A 7 12.78 14.16 -19.00
C VAL A 7 11.83 13.15 -18.37
N ALA A 8 11.35 12.20 -19.18
CA ALA A 8 10.49 11.12 -18.72
C ALA A 8 11.35 9.94 -18.25
N VAL A 9 11.40 9.71 -16.93
CA VAL A 9 12.08 8.56 -16.36
C VAL A 9 11.06 7.43 -16.13
N PRO A 10 11.23 6.25 -16.76
CA PRO A 10 10.32 5.14 -16.52
C PRO A 10 10.46 4.67 -15.07
N HIS A 11 9.39 4.81 -14.28
CA HIS A 11 9.39 4.39 -12.87
C HIS A 11 9.71 2.89 -12.78
N PRO A 12 10.69 2.46 -11.96
CA PRO A 12 10.86 1.05 -11.70
C PRO A 12 9.66 0.56 -10.89
N VAL A 13 8.91 -0.39 -11.44
CA VAL A 13 8.01 -1.24 -10.67
C VAL A 13 8.87 -2.40 -10.18
N GLY A 14 8.83 -2.71 -8.88
CA GLY A 14 9.75 -3.65 -8.23
C GLY A 14 9.92 -5.01 -8.93
N GLY A 15 11.02 -5.70 -8.63
CA GLY A 15 11.35 -7.01 -9.24
C GLY A 15 12.43 -6.98 -10.33
N LEU A 16 13.06 -5.82 -10.57
CA LEU A 16 14.21 -5.70 -11.47
C LEU A 16 15.50 -6.08 -10.75
N ARG A 17 16.42 -6.76 -11.45
CA ARG A 17 17.77 -7.03 -10.91
C ARG A 17 18.59 -5.74 -10.83
N ARG A 18 19.58 -5.69 -9.93
CA ARG A 18 20.45 -4.51 -9.73
C ARG A 18 21.01 -3.96 -11.04
N GLU A 19 21.55 -4.82 -11.89
CA GLU A 19 22.11 -4.47 -13.20
C GLU A 19 21.07 -3.80 -14.13
N GLU A 20 19.81 -4.22 -14.06
CA GLU A 20 18.73 -3.65 -14.88
C GLU A 20 18.27 -2.29 -14.36
N VAL A 21 18.33 -2.09 -13.04
CA VAL A 21 18.10 -0.79 -12.41
C VAL A 21 19.22 0.18 -12.78
N GLU A 22 20.47 -0.25 -12.68
CA GLU A 22 21.65 0.53 -13.07
C GLU A 22 21.58 0.95 -14.55
N ARG A 23 21.30 0.01 -15.47
CA ARG A 23 21.12 0.31 -16.90
C ARG A 23 20.01 1.35 -17.17
N LYS A 24 18.91 1.29 -16.42
CA LYS A 24 17.82 2.27 -16.54
C LYS A 24 18.22 3.64 -15.98
N ALA A 25 18.94 3.65 -14.85
CA ALA A 25 19.46 4.87 -14.24
C ALA A 25 20.47 5.56 -15.16
N ASP A 26 21.39 4.81 -15.77
CA ASP A 26 22.37 5.34 -16.71
C ASP A 26 21.70 5.99 -17.91
N ARG A 27 20.68 5.32 -18.48
CA ARG A 27 19.90 5.89 -19.59
C ARG A 27 19.16 7.17 -19.19
N ALA A 28 18.53 7.19 -18.02
CA ALA A 28 17.84 8.37 -17.51
C ALA A 28 18.81 9.54 -17.27
N LEU A 29 20.02 9.26 -16.76
CA LEU A 29 21.07 10.24 -16.54
C LEU A 29 21.51 10.88 -17.86
N GLU A 30 21.74 10.09 -18.91
CA GLU A 30 22.09 10.59 -20.24
C GLU A 30 21.00 11.50 -20.83
N ASP A 31 19.73 11.14 -20.65
CA ASP A 31 18.61 11.95 -21.12
C ASP A 31 18.51 13.29 -20.35
N VAL A 32 18.76 13.28 -19.04
CA VAL A 32 18.86 14.50 -18.20
C VAL A 32 20.02 15.38 -18.65
N LEU A 33 21.21 14.82 -18.84
CA LEU A 33 22.38 15.57 -19.31
C LEU A 33 22.14 16.19 -20.68
N ARG A 34 21.48 15.47 -21.59
CA ARG A 34 21.08 16.00 -22.90
C ARG A 34 20.13 17.19 -22.76
N ALA A 35 19.07 17.03 -21.98
CA ALA A 35 18.05 18.07 -21.81
C ALA A 35 18.61 19.35 -21.17
N LEU A 36 19.52 19.20 -20.19
CA LEU A 36 20.21 20.32 -19.55
C LEU A 36 21.16 21.06 -20.51
N ARG A 37 21.83 20.35 -21.42
CA ARG A 37 22.80 20.94 -22.37
C ARG A 37 22.15 21.59 -23.58
N GLN A 38 21.02 21.08 -24.04
CA GLN A 38 20.40 21.51 -25.31
C GLN A 38 19.31 22.58 -25.12
N GLY A 39 18.86 22.80 -23.88
CA GLY A 39 17.85 23.82 -23.57
C GLY A 39 16.47 23.45 -24.14
N GLY A 40 15.60 22.92 -23.29
CA GLY A 40 14.14 22.99 -23.45
C GLY A 40 13.47 22.33 -24.66
N GLN A 41 14.16 21.71 -25.62
CA GLN A 41 13.46 21.04 -26.72
C GLN A 41 12.87 19.69 -26.27
N PRO A 42 11.57 19.44 -26.48
CA PRO A 42 10.93 18.19 -26.12
C PRO A 42 11.55 17.06 -26.95
N ALA A 43 12.11 16.06 -26.27
CA ALA A 43 12.54 14.83 -26.91
C ALA A 43 11.30 14.18 -27.54
N GLY A 44 11.31 14.08 -28.87
CA GLY A 44 10.24 13.53 -29.68
C GLY A 44 9.85 12.11 -29.28
N ASP A 45 8.62 11.78 -29.66
CA ASP A 45 7.98 10.47 -29.63
C ASP A 45 8.72 9.42 -30.47
N GLY A 46 9.88 8.98 -29.97
CA GLY A 46 10.72 7.98 -30.61
C GLY A 46 10.32 6.54 -30.30
N GLY A 47 9.33 6.01 -31.02
CA GLY A 47 9.41 4.66 -31.61
C GLY A 47 8.80 3.47 -30.85
N ARG A 48 7.59 3.09 -31.26
CA ARG A 48 7.11 1.69 -31.26
C ARG A 48 7.79 0.90 -32.39
N ALA A 49 8.36 -0.26 -32.06
CA ALA A 49 8.45 -1.54 -32.80
C ALA A 49 9.69 -2.29 -32.26
N ASP A 50 9.66 -3.57 -31.91
CA ASP A 50 9.12 -4.66 -32.73
C ASP A 50 8.71 -5.89 -31.90
N GLY A 51 7.63 -6.51 -32.35
CA GLY A 51 7.41 -7.96 -32.47
C GLY A 51 7.80 -8.89 -31.33
N GLY A 52 6.81 -9.23 -30.48
CA GLY A 52 6.98 -10.30 -29.49
C GLY A 52 5.70 -10.99 -29.06
N GLY A 53 4.75 -11.25 -29.99
CA GLY A 53 3.65 -12.21 -29.86
C GLY A 53 2.62 -11.95 -28.75
N LYS A 54 1.32 -12.01 -29.09
CA LYS A 54 0.27 -12.22 -28.08
C LYS A 54 0.46 -13.62 -27.48
N LYS A 55 1.37 -13.78 -26.54
CA LYS A 55 1.39 -14.92 -25.64
C LYS A 55 0.58 -14.51 -24.43
N THR A 56 -0.55 -15.17 -24.26
CA THR A 56 -1.33 -15.20 -23.03
C THR A 56 -0.41 -15.79 -21.94
N LEU A 57 0.47 -14.99 -21.38
CA LEU A 57 1.38 -15.41 -20.33
C LEU A 57 0.62 -15.25 -19.02
N ARG A 58 0.19 -16.38 -18.44
CA ARG A 58 -0.20 -16.45 -17.04
C ARG A 58 0.95 -15.87 -16.20
N ALA A 59 0.81 -14.64 -15.75
CA ALA A 59 1.73 -14.04 -14.81
C ALA A 59 1.55 -14.78 -13.47
N LYS A 60 2.48 -15.68 -13.15
CA LYS A 60 2.69 -16.08 -11.75
C LYS A 60 3.28 -14.87 -11.06
N SER A 61 2.53 -14.33 -10.10
CA SER A 61 2.88 -13.21 -9.24
C SER A 61 4.37 -13.19 -8.89
N LEU A 62 5.04 -12.08 -9.21
CA LEU A 62 6.43 -11.76 -8.85
C LEU A 62 6.60 -11.41 -7.37
N PHE A 63 5.53 -11.46 -6.57
CA PHE A 63 5.56 -11.31 -5.13
C PHE A 63 5.67 -12.65 -4.42
N ALA A 64 6.72 -13.42 -4.75
CA ALA A 64 7.14 -14.53 -3.90
C ALA A 64 8.17 -14.00 -2.89
N PRO A 65 7.93 -14.07 -1.58
CA PRO A 65 8.97 -13.78 -0.61
C PRO A 65 10.01 -14.91 -0.63
N ALA A 66 11.27 -14.55 -0.90
CA ALA A 66 12.40 -15.41 -0.58
C ALA A 66 12.62 -15.38 0.94
N THR A 67 11.81 -16.18 1.64
CA THR A 67 12.19 -16.89 2.87
C THR A 67 11.04 -17.83 3.20
N ALA A 68 11.32 -19.12 2.98
CA ALA A 68 10.52 -20.21 3.50
C ALA A 68 10.43 -20.07 5.02
N GLY A 69 9.21 -20.15 5.56
CA GLY A 69 8.99 -20.28 6.99
C GLY A 69 8.40 -19.05 7.69
N SER A 70 7.29 -18.50 7.19
CA SER A 70 6.10 -18.46 8.04
C SER A 70 4.89 -18.47 7.12
N SER A 71 4.22 -19.63 7.03
CA SER A 71 2.77 -19.59 6.96
C SER A 71 2.34 -18.63 8.05
N ALA A 72 1.89 -17.44 7.68
CA ALA A 72 1.16 -16.59 8.57
C ALA A 72 -0.14 -17.35 8.90
N ASP A 73 -0.05 -18.27 9.86
CA ASP A 73 -0.86 -18.07 11.05
C ASP A 73 -0.42 -16.71 11.62
N GLU A 74 -0.89 -15.63 10.99
CA GLU A 74 -1.05 -14.35 11.67
C GLU A 74 -2.17 -14.61 12.66
N GLY A 75 -1.83 -15.28 13.75
CA GLY A 75 -2.77 -15.64 14.79
C GLY A 75 -3.49 -14.36 15.23
N GLU A 76 -4.76 -14.52 15.60
CA GLU A 76 -5.51 -13.53 16.37
C GLU A 76 -4.81 -13.34 17.74
N GLU A 77 -3.60 -12.78 17.74
CA GLU A 77 -2.78 -12.59 18.94
C GLU A 77 -3.34 -11.38 19.67
N ARG A 78 -4.10 -11.65 20.72
CA ARG A 78 -4.55 -10.63 21.66
C ARG A 78 -3.45 -10.38 22.68
N VAL A 79 -2.90 -9.16 22.67
CA VAL A 79 -1.84 -8.75 23.58
C VAL A 79 -2.41 -7.87 24.68
N VAL A 80 -2.16 -8.24 25.94
CA VAL A 80 -2.51 -7.42 27.11
C VAL A 80 -1.30 -6.59 27.50
N VAL A 81 -1.50 -5.29 27.62
CA VAL A 81 -0.46 -4.30 27.94
C VAL A 81 -1.00 -3.36 29.01
N ALA A 82 -0.11 -2.76 29.81
CA ALA A 82 -0.49 -1.68 30.69
C ALA A 82 -1.16 -0.53 29.91
N ASP A 83 -2.21 0.06 30.48
CA ASP A 83 -2.98 1.15 29.88
C ASP A 83 -2.21 2.48 29.97
N ASN A 84 -1.13 2.55 29.18
CA ASN A 84 -0.27 3.73 29.04
C ASN A 84 0.03 3.94 27.55
N PRO A 85 -0.34 5.11 26.96
CA PRO A 85 -0.12 5.39 25.55
C PRO A 85 1.32 5.19 25.08
N GLU A 86 2.30 5.66 25.86
CA GLU A 86 3.73 5.48 25.55
C GLU A 86 4.12 3.99 25.47
N THR A 87 3.70 3.19 26.45
CA THR A 87 4.03 1.76 26.51
C THR A 87 3.41 1.01 25.34
N ILE A 88 2.16 1.32 24.99
CA ILE A 88 1.46 0.72 23.85
C ILE A 88 2.16 1.12 22.54
N PHE A 89 2.48 2.40 22.38
CA PHE A 89 3.17 2.90 21.19
C PHE A 89 4.54 2.26 20.99
N GLN A 90 5.35 2.18 22.07
CA GLN A 90 6.67 1.54 22.03
C GLN A 90 6.59 0.05 21.69
N LEU A 91 5.58 -0.66 22.19
CA LEU A 91 5.36 -2.06 21.83
C LEU A 91 5.07 -2.22 20.33
N PHE A 92 4.15 -1.41 19.79
CA PHE A 92 3.78 -1.47 18.38
C PHE A 92 4.95 -1.14 17.47
N LEU A 93 5.77 -0.15 17.85
CA LEU A 93 7.02 0.17 17.16
C LEU A 93 8.01 -0.99 17.20
N ALA A 94 8.27 -1.56 18.38
CA ALA A 94 9.21 -2.66 18.55
C ALA A 94 8.83 -3.91 17.75
N ARG A 95 7.52 -4.14 17.54
CA ARG A 95 7.00 -5.25 16.72
C ARG A 95 6.85 -4.90 15.23
N GLY A 96 7.07 -3.65 14.82
CA GLY A 96 6.88 -3.19 13.45
C GLY A 96 5.42 -3.19 12.98
N TRP A 97 4.48 -3.03 13.92
CA TRP A 97 3.03 -3.00 13.65
C TRP A 97 2.49 -1.61 13.31
N THR A 98 3.32 -0.57 13.41
CA THR A 98 3.00 0.81 13.07
C THR A 98 4.12 1.41 12.23
N ASP A 99 3.79 2.44 11.45
CA ASP A 99 4.72 3.27 10.68
C ASP A 99 5.41 4.35 11.52
N GLY A 100 5.09 4.44 12.81
CA GLY A 100 5.63 5.42 13.74
C GLY A 100 4.81 6.70 13.83
N LEU A 101 3.66 6.78 13.16
CA LEU A 101 2.69 7.84 13.38
C LEU A 101 1.81 7.56 14.60
N PRO A 102 1.28 8.60 15.27
CA PRO A 102 0.30 8.43 16.33
C PRO A 102 -0.93 7.64 15.84
N PHE A 103 -1.36 6.65 16.61
CA PHE A 103 -2.51 5.81 16.28
C PHE A 103 -3.40 5.58 17.49
N THR A 104 -4.64 5.15 17.23
CA THR A 104 -5.59 4.77 18.28
C THR A 104 -5.52 3.26 18.51
N PRO A 105 -5.23 2.75 19.72
CA PRO A 105 -5.11 1.32 19.95
C PRO A 105 -6.38 0.54 19.56
N PRO A 106 -6.26 -0.58 18.83
CA PRO A 106 -7.38 -1.38 18.35
C PRO A 106 -7.94 -2.29 19.45
N LEU A 107 -8.56 -1.70 20.48
CA LEU A 107 -9.24 -2.46 21.54
C LEU A 107 -10.46 -3.20 20.98
N GLU A 108 -10.75 -4.36 21.56
CA GLU A 108 -11.89 -5.22 21.17
C GLU A 108 -13.20 -4.44 21.08
N ASP A 109 -13.54 -3.64 22.09
CA ASP A 109 -14.77 -2.83 22.08
C ASP A 109 -14.81 -1.82 20.94
N ARG A 110 -13.67 -1.25 20.54
CA ARG A 110 -13.60 -0.27 19.44
C ARG A 110 -13.80 -0.97 18.10
N VAL A 111 -13.18 -2.14 17.93
CA VAL A 111 -13.30 -2.96 16.72
C VAL A 111 -14.72 -3.52 16.60
N ALA A 112 -15.29 -4.04 17.69
CA ALA A 112 -16.68 -4.50 17.73
C ALA A 112 -17.66 -3.38 17.37
N ARG A 113 -17.45 -2.16 17.88
CA ARG A 113 -18.25 -0.99 17.47
C ARG A 113 -18.11 -0.68 15.98
N MET A 114 -16.91 -0.79 15.40
CA MET A 114 -16.70 -0.58 13.96
C MET A 114 -17.42 -1.66 13.13
N LEU A 115 -17.28 -2.93 13.52
CA LEU A 115 -17.93 -4.05 12.85
C LEU A 115 -19.45 -3.97 12.94
N ALA A 116 -20.00 -3.42 14.03
CA ALA A 116 -21.45 -3.25 14.14
C ALA A 116 -22.06 -2.44 12.99
N TYR A 117 -21.29 -1.58 12.30
CA TYR A 117 -21.75 -0.74 11.19
C TYR A 117 -21.93 -1.48 9.86
N THR A 118 -21.54 -2.75 9.79
CA THR A 118 -21.72 -3.60 8.62
C THR A 118 -22.44 -4.87 9.00
N ASP A 119 -23.22 -5.42 8.07
CA ASP A 119 -23.86 -6.73 8.22
C ASP A 119 -22.98 -7.87 7.68
N ARG A 120 -21.74 -7.56 7.27
CA ARG A 120 -20.77 -8.53 6.76
C ARG A 120 -20.22 -9.40 7.88
N ASP A 121 -19.88 -10.64 7.53
CA ASP A 121 -19.16 -11.54 8.44
C ASP A 121 -17.76 -10.96 8.74
N PRO A 122 -17.35 -10.82 10.02
CA PRO A 122 -15.99 -10.41 10.38
C PRO A 122 -14.88 -11.20 9.68
N ARG A 123 -15.14 -12.48 9.37
CA ARG A 123 -14.22 -13.40 8.67
C ARG A 123 -14.36 -13.38 7.16
N GLU A 124 -15.30 -12.61 6.61
CA GLU A 124 -15.43 -12.44 5.17
C GLU A 124 -14.15 -11.81 4.60
N VAL A 125 -13.50 -12.51 3.67
CA VAL A 125 -12.35 -11.98 2.94
C VAL A 125 -12.86 -11.01 1.88
N VAL A 126 -12.59 -9.72 2.07
CA VAL A 126 -12.99 -8.65 1.15
C VAL A 126 -12.02 -8.57 -0.04
N ALA A 127 -10.72 -8.75 0.21
CA ALA A 127 -9.70 -8.72 -0.82
C ALA A 127 -8.43 -9.47 -0.40
N LEU A 128 -7.59 -9.80 -1.38
CA LEU A 128 -6.20 -10.22 -1.16
C LEU A 128 -5.30 -9.03 -1.46
N LEU A 129 -4.52 -8.58 -0.48
CA LEU A 129 -3.70 -7.37 -0.61
C LEU A 129 -2.24 -7.70 -0.95
N PRO A 130 -1.70 -7.23 -2.11
CA PRO A 130 -0.26 -7.29 -2.37
C PRO A 130 0.51 -6.39 -1.37
N PRO A 131 1.82 -6.62 -1.15
CA PRO A 131 2.68 -7.57 -1.85
C PRO A 131 2.61 -8.98 -1.28
N ARG A 132 2.20 -9.17 -0.02
CA ARG A 132 2.17 -10.50 0.61
C ARG A 132 0.95 -11.35 0.21
N TRP A 133 0.01 -10.77 -0.53
CA TRP A 133 -1.28 -11.38 -0.88
C TRP A 133 -2.05 -11.88 0.34
N GLY A 134 -1.92 -11.13 1.44
CA GLY A 134 -2.61 -11.44 2.69
C GLY A 134 -4.11 -11.19 2.56
N GLU A 135 -4.89 -12.00 3.26
CA GLU A 135 -6.34 -11.84 3.33
C GLU A 135 -6.69 -10.59 4.14
N ALA A 136 -7.40 -9.66 3.51
CA ALA A 136 -8.04 -8.53 4.15
C ALA A 136 -9.49 -8.91 4.48
N THR A 137 -9.69 -9.40 5.70
CA THR A 137 -11.03 -9.66 6.22
C THR A 137 -11.71 -8.36 6.68
N SER A 138 -13.03 -8.38 6.79
CA SER A 138 -13.80 -7.26 7.37
C SER A 138 -13.27 -6.84 8.74
N GLU A 139 -12.88 -7.80 9.59
CA GLU A 139 -12.26 -7.52 10.90
C GLU A 139 -10.90 -6.83 10.77
N LYS A 140 -10.00 -7.32 9.92
CA LYS A 140 -8.69 -6.69 9.69
C LYS A 140 -8.83 -5.26 9.15
N ILE A 141 -9.83 -5.02 8.31
CA ILE A 141 -10.15 -3.67 7.82
C ILE A 141 -10.64 -2.80 8.98
N ALA A 142 -11.53 -3.32 9.83
CA ALA A 142 -12.04 -2.61 11.01
C ALA A 142 -10.92 -2.25 12.01
N VAL A 143 -9.99 -3.17 12.26
CA VAL A 143 -8.80 -2.94 13.10
C VAL A 143 -7.97 -1.77 12.56
N ASN A 144 -7.62 -1.80 11.27
CA ASN A 144 -6.84 -0.72 10.65
C ASN A 144 -7.59 0.62 10.66
N ALA A 145 -8.91 0.61 10.45
CA ALA A 145 -9.73 1.82 10.54
C ALA A 145 -9.74 2.42 11.96
N VAL A 146 -9.86 1.58 12.98
CA VAL A 146 -9.74 2.03 14.39
C VAL A 146 -8.35 2.62 14.62
N MET A 147 -7.28 1.97 14.16
CA MET A 147 -5.91 2.47 14.30
C MET A 147 -5.73 3.86 13.68
N ALA A 148 -6.30 4.08 12.49
CA ALA A 148 -6.29 5.37 11.81
C ALA A 148 -7.17 6.44 12.49
N GLY A 149 -7.93 6.09 13.54
CA GLY A 149 -8.83 7.01 14.24
C GLY A 149 -10.12 7.30 13.48
N ALA A 150 -10.55 6.39 12.59
CA ALA A 150 -11.79 6.54 11.84
C ALA A 150 -12.97 6.67 12.81
N LYS A 151 -13.77 7.73 12.63
CA LYS A 151 -15.01 7.95 13.38
C LYS A 151 -16.14 7.20 12.70
N LEU A 152 -17.01 6.60 13.50
CA LEU A 152 -18.21 5.97 13.00
C LEU A 152 -19.19 7.06 12.53
N GLY A 153 -19.64 6.98 11.27
CA GLY A 153 -20.76 7.78 10.81
C GLY A 153 -22.03 7.35 11.54
N VAL A 154 -22.94 8.26 11.87
CA VAL A 154 -24.23 7.89 12.47
C VAL A 154 -25.05 7.13 11.43
N ARG A 155 -25.51 5.92 11.73
CA ARG A 155 -26.53 5.27 10.90
C ARG A 155 -27.85 5.97 11.18
N SER A 156 -28.37 6.69 10.18
CA SER A 156 -29.80 6.97 10.14
C SER A 156 -30.51 5.61 10.17
N GLY A 157 -31.52 5.45 11.02
CA GLY A 157 -32.34 4.24 11.10
C GLY A 157 -33.06 3.85 9.80
N SER A 158 -32.82 4.57 8.69
CA SER A 158 -33.37 4.34 7.35
C SER A 158 -32.44 3.60 6.37
N GLY A 159 -31.18 3.30 6.75
CA GLY A 159 -30.24 2.63 5.81
C GLY A 159 -29.66 3.55 4.73
N GLU A 160 -29.87 4.86 4.81
CA GLU A 160 -29.23 5.83 3.92
C GLU A 160 -27.90 6.35 4.51
N PRO A 161 -26.85 6.54 3.67
CA PRO A 161 -25.59 7.11 4.12
C PRO A 161 -25.81 8.55 4.60
N CYS A 162 -25.49 8.82 5.87
CA CYS A 162 -25.57 10.15 6.45
C CYS A 162 -24.60 11.09 5.70
N PRO A 163 -25.03 12.31 5.31
CA PRO A 163 -24.13 13.25 4.65
C PRO A 163 -22.96 13.57 5.57
N MET A 164 -21.75 13.49 5.02
CA MET A 164 -20.51 13.85 5.73
C MET A 164 -20.62 15.31 6.19
N PRO A 165 -20.19 15.64 7.43
CA PRO A 165 -20.20 17.02 7.89
C PRO A 165 -19.23 17.85 7.04
N SER A 166 -19.72 19.00 6.60
CA SER A 166 -19.02 20.01 5.79
C SER A 166 -17.76 20.56 6.46
#